data_AF-A0A1Z2LA65-F1
#
_entry.id   AF-A0A1Z2LA65-F1
#
_cell.length_a   1.000
_cell.length_b   1.000
_cell.length_c   1.000
_cell.angle_alpha   90.00
_cell.angle_beta   90.00
_cell.angle_gamma   90.00
#
_symmetry.space_group_name_H-M   'P 1'
#
loop_
_entity.id
_entity.type
_entity.pdbx_description
1 polymer ?
#
loop_
_entity_poly.entity_id
_entity_poly.type
_entity_poly.pdbx_seq_one_letter_code
_entity_poly.pdbx_strand_id
1 'polypeptide(L)' 'MAILPPPTGNTVMDPVIRSGRYLAVGTTSHLHLRGCWHVWSTDGAYIGYATDPGLISLVIARYENGHTP' A
#
# COMPACT_ATOMS: atom_id res chain seq x y z
N MET A 1 3.64 15.54 -10.95
CA MET A 1 4.04 15.48 -9.53
C MET A 1 2.80 15.07 -8.75
N ALA A 2 2.62 13.77 -8.46
CA ALA A 2 1.42 13.28 -7.78
C ALA A 2 1.57 13.55 -6.27
N ILE A 3 0.72 14.42 -5.74
CA ILE A 3 0.64 14.69 -4.31
C ILE A 3 -0.27 13.61 -3.73
N LEU A 4 0.31 12.67 -2.99
CA LEU A 4 -0.46 11.70 -2.21
C LEU A 4 -1.32 12.49 -1.21
N PRO A 5 -2.63 12.19 -1.09
CA PRO A 5 -3.46 12.87 -0.11
C PRO A 5 -2.91 12.61 1.30
N PRO A 6 -2.84 13.64 2.17
CA PRO A 6 -2.39 13.45 3.54
C PRO A 6 -3.32 12.46 4.23
N PRO A 7 -2.80 11.50 5.01
CA PRO A 7 -3.64 10.52 5.69
C PRO A 7 -4.55 11.24 6.68
N THR A 8 -5.85 11.20 6.42
CA THR A 8 -6.89 11.77 7.28
C THR A 8 -7.15 10.84 8.46
N GLY A 9 -6.60 11.21 9.61
CA GLY A 9 -6.89 10.63 10.93
C GLY A 9 -5.78 9.71 11.43
N ASN A 10 -5.11 10.10 12.53
CA ASN A 10 -4.18 9.33 13.39
C ASN A 10 -3.49 8.12 12.71
N THR A 11 -2.98 8.27 11.49
CA THR A 11 -2.36 7.17 10.78
C THR A 11 -0.87 7.32 11.01
N VAL A 12 -0.31 6.45 11.85
CA VAL A 12 1.14 6.31 11.93
C VAL A 12 1.55 5.70 10.59
N MET A 13 2.37 6.44 9.83
CA MET A 13 3.01 5.90 8.64
C MET A 13 4.18 5.05 9.11
N ASP A 14 3.99 3.74 8.97
CA ASP A 14 4.94 2.68 9.27
C ASP A 14 5.89 2.48 8.06
N PRO A 15 6.90 1.57 8.11
CA PRO A 15 7.97 1.53 7.12
C PRO A 15 7.48 1.44 5.67
N VAL A 16 8.25 2.06 4.78
CA VAL A 16 7.98 2.09 3.35
C VAL A 16 8.78 1.01 2.66
N ILE A 17 8.12 0.07 2.00
CA ILE A 17 8.76 -0.94 1.17
C ILE A 17 8.70 -0.47 -0.28
N ARG A 18 9.87 -0.35 -0.92
CA ARG A 18 9.99 -0.10 -2.35
C ARG A 18 10.35 -1.39 -3.09
N SER A 19 9.58 -1.72 -4.12
CA SER A 19 9.86 -2.84 -5.01
C SER A 19 9.68 -2.40 -6.45
N GLY A 20 10.79 -2.10 -7.14
CA GLY A 20 10.77 -1.60 -8.52
C GLY A 20 9.93 -0.34 -8.69
N ARG A 21 8.87 -0.43 -9.51
CA ARG A 21 7.90 0.65 -9.77
C ARG A 21 6.76 0.73 -8.74
N TYR A 22 6.92 0.09 -7.58
CA TYR A 22 5.89 -0.02 -6.56
C TYR A 22 6.37 0.48 -5.21
N LEU A 23 5.44 1.08 -4.47
CA LEU A 23 5.60 1.64 -3.15
C LEU A 23 4.53 1.02 -2.25
N ALA A 24 4.92 0.40 -1.15
CA ALA A 24 4.00 -0.03 -0.12
C ALA A 24 4.24 0.77 1.17
N VAL A 25 3.17 1.31 1.74
CA VAL A 25 3.21 2.09 3.00
C VAL A 25 2.39 1.35 4.03
N GLY A 26 3.03 1.01 5.15
CA GLY A 26 2.35 0.51 6.33
C GLY A 26 1.49 1.61 6.96
N THR A 27 0.23 1.30 7.24
CA THR A 27 -0.69 2.16 7.99
C THR A 27 -1.16 1.37 9.20
N THR A 28 -1.00 1.95 10.39
CA THR A 28 -1.57 1.39 11.61
C THR A 28 -2.75 2.25 12.03
N SER A 29 -3.96 1.67 12.01
CA SER A 29 -5.13 2.35 12.57
C SER A 29 -5.22 2.04 14.06
N HIS A 30 -5.22 3.08 14.90
CA HIS A 30 -5.38 2.95 16.35
C HIS A 30 -6.69 2.25 16.76
N LEU A 31 -7.70 2.24 15.90
CA LEU A 31 -8.99 1.60 16.16
C LEU A 31 -9.00 0.08 15.93
N HIS A 32 -8.11 -0.44 15.08
CA HIS A 32 -8.17 -1.84 14.65
C HIS A 32 -6.98 -2.69 15.08
N LEU A 33 -5.91 -2.11 15.65
CA LEU A 33 -4.65 -2.81 16.02
C LEU A 33 -4.08 -3.71 14.91
N ARG A 34 -4.56 -3.56 13.68
CA ARG A 34 -4.15 -4.33 12.50
C ARG A 34 -3.42 -3.38 11.59
N GLY A 35 -2.15 -3.69 11.34
CA GLY A 35 -1.35 -3.02 10.33
C GLY A 35 -1.88 -3.41 8.94
N CYS A 36 -2.16 -2.41 8.12
CA CYS A 36 -2.46 -2.59 6.71
C CYS A 36 -1.28 -2.06 5.91
N TRP A 37 -1.02 -2.63 4.74
CA TRP A 37 0.00 -2.19 3.80
C TRP A 37 -0.71 -1.77 2.54
N HIS A 38 -0.76 -0.47 2.29
CA HIS A 38 -1.32 0.05 1.06
C HIS A 38 -0.24 0.08 0.00
N VAL A 39 -0.57 -0.31 -1.23
CA VAL A 39 0.39 -0.44 -2.32
C VAL A 39 -0.02 0.51 -3.44
N TRP A 40 0.96 1.28 -3.93
CA TRP A 40 0.83 2.22 -5.04
C TRP A 40 1.90 1.93 -6.09
N SER A 41 1.59 2.26 -7.34
CA SER A 41 2.57 2.44 -8.39
C SER A 41 3.32 3.76 -8.18
N THR A 42 4.56 3.84 -8.63
CA THR A 42 5.35 5.10 -8.62
C THR A 42 4.73 6.19 -9.50
N ASP A 43 3.85 5.82 -10.42
CA ASP A 43 3.04 6.76 -11.21
C ASP A 43 1.90 7.40 -10.38
N GLY A 44 1.64 6.88 -9.18
CA GLY A 44 0.59 7.36 -8.27
C GLY A 44 -0.69 6.53 -8.30
N ALA A 45 -0.80 5.53 -9.18
CA ALA A 45 -1.95 4.63 -9.22
C ALA A 45 -2.04 3.75 -7.96
N TYR A 46 -3.20 3.71 -7.31
CA TYR A 46 -3.45 2.78 -6.21
C TYR A 46 -3.66 1.36 -6.75
N ILE A 47 -2.98 0.40 -6.15
CA ILE A 47 -2.97 -0.99 -6.60
C ILE A 47 -3.86 -1.86 -5.72
N GLY A 48 -3.80 -1.62 -4.41
CA GLY A 48 -4.54 -2.41 -3.44
C GLY A 48 -3.93 -2.33 -2.05
N TYR A 49 -4.34 -3.24 -1.18
CA TYR A 49 -3.80 -3.35 0.17
C TYR A 49 -3.51 -4.81 0.54
N ALA A 50 -2.64 -4.99 1.52
CA ALA A 50 -2.31 -6.26 2.13
C ALA A 50 -2.36 -6.12 3.66
N THR A 51 -2.74 -7.17 4.38
CA THR A 51 -2.70 -7.18 5.86
C THR A 51 -1.36 -7.66 6.41
N ASP A 52 -0.47 -8.13 5.53
CA ASP A 52 0.85 -8.65 5.86
C ASP A 52 1.86 -8.20 4.78
N PRO A 53 3.08 -7.76 5.16
CA PRO A 53 4.07 -7.29 4.18
C PRO A 53 4.52 -8.38 3.20
N GLY A 54 4.48 -9.66 3.58
CA GLY A 54 4.80 -10.79 2.69
C GLY A 54 3.79 -10.96 1.55
N LEU A 55 2.60 -10.38 1.66
CA LEU A 55 1.57 -10.45 0.62
C LEU A 55 1.66 -9.30 -0.40
N ILE A 56 2.55 -8.31 -0.20
CA ILE A 56 2.70 -7.16 -1.11
C ILE A 56 3.04 -7.61 -2.53
N SER A 57 3.98 -8.56 -2.67
CA SER A 57 4.37 -9.10 -3.98
C SER A 57 3.20 -9.79 -4.69
N LEU A 58 2.29 -10.42 -3.95
CA LEU A 58 1.09 -11.04 -4.52
C LEU A 58 0.10 -9.98 -5.01
N VAL A 59 -0.09 -8.89 -4.27
CA VAL A 59 -0.94 -7.76 -4.69
C VAL A 59 -0.42 -7.14 -5.98
N ILE A 60 0.90 -6.92 -6.06
CA ILE A 60 1.56 -6.42 -7.28
C ILE A 60 1.35 -7.39 -8.44
N ALA A 61 1.61 -8.69 -8.23
CA ALA A 61 1.45 -9.69 -9.28
C ALA A 61 0.01 -9.78 -9.82
N ARG A 62 -1.00 -9.65 -8.95
CA ARG A 62 -2.41 -9.64 -9.39
C ARG A 62 -2.73 -8.45 -10.30
N TYR A 63 -2.21 -7.28 -9.94
CA TYR A 63 -2.39 -6.07 -10.74
C TYR A 63 -1.70 -6.16 -12.10
N GLU A 64 -0.46 -6.67 -12.16
CA GLU A 64 0.25 -6.85 -13.44
C GLU A 64 -0.41 -7.91 -14.33
N ASN A 65 -1.03 -8.93 -13.74
CA ASN A 65 -1.76 -9.97 -14.47
C ASN A 65 -3.22 -9.60 -14.80
N GLY A 66 -3.61 -8.33 -14.64
CA GLY A 66 -4.93 -7.83 -15.04
C GLY A 66 -6.12 -8.41 -14.25
N HIS A 67 -5.87 -9.12 -13.15
CA HIS A 67 -6.92 -9.63 -12.28
C HIS A 67 -7.22 -8.56 -11.22
N THR A 68 -7.95 -7.52 -11.65
CA THR A 68 -8.69 -6.67 -10.72
C THR A 68 -9.77 -7.53 -10.05
N PRO A 69 -9.89 -7.51 -8.70
CA PRO A 69 -11.05 -8.10 -8.03
C PRO A 69 -12.35 -7.41 -8.43
#